data_AF-A0A9D6E328-F1
#
_entry.id   AF-A0A9D6E328-F1
#
_cell.length_a   1.000
_cell.length_b   1.000
_cell.length_c   1.000
_cell.angle_alpha   90.00
_cell.angle_beta   90.00
_cell.angle_gamma   90.00
#
_symmetry.space_group_name_H-M   'P 1'
#
loop_
_entity.id
_entity.type
_entity.pdbx_description
1 polymer ?
#
loop_
_entity_poly.entity_id
_entity_poly.type
_entity_poly.pdbx_seq_one_letter_code
_entity_poly.pdbx_strand_id
1 'polypeptide(L)'
;MNDKKIIAIVLPMMMMVMALAIVFVVQGYRLQNQVTGKEAALHQLQTDYIVNNTKAERDSAPAGSVLNQQLAEIQNAPSELLRLKLVGVGKILTGIFVVLSGILMSMFLMPIRLGHRLHGVLGRS
;
A
#
# COMPACT_ATOMS: atom_id res chain seq x y z
N MET A 1 -17.18 20.76 -27.66
CA MET A 1 -17.17 19.27 -27.56
C MET A 1 -18.49 18.84 -26.93
N ASN A 2 -19.26 17.93 -27.55
CA ASN A 2 -20.60 17.55 -27.04
C ASN A 2 -20.52 16.95 -25.63
N ASP A 3 -21.43 17.33 -24.73
CA ASP A 3 -21.52 16.81 -23.36
C ASP A 3 -21.56 15.28 -23.29
N LYS A 4 -22.23 14.64 -24.26
CA LYS A 4 -22.24 13.18 -24.42
C LYS A 4 -20.83 12.59 -24.61
N LYS A 5 -19.97 13.27 -25.38
CA LYS A 5 -18.58 12.82 -25.59
C LYS A 5 -17.74 12.99 -24.33
N ILE A 6 -17.96 14.06 -23.56
CA ILE A 6 -17.25 14.29 -22.28
C ILE A 6 -17.64 13.20 -21.27
N ILE A 7 -18.93 12.89 -21.13
CA ILE A 7 -19.40 11.83 -20.21
C ILE A 7 -18.86 10.45 -20.63
N ALA A 8 -18.89 10.14 -21.93
CA ALA A 8 -18.41 8.86 -22.47
C ALA A 8 -16.90 8.64 -22.24
N ILE A 9 -16.10 9.70 -22.13
CA ILE A 9 -14.66 9.63 -21.88
C ILE A 9 -14.33 9.66 -20.37
N VAL A 10 -14.97 10.55 -19.62
CA VAL A 10 -14.67 10.76 -18.19
C VAL A 10 -15.15 9.60 -17.32
N LEU A 11 -16.32 9.02 -17.61
CA LEU A 11 -16.87 7.92 -16.80
C LEU A 11 -15.94 6.69 -16.75
N PRO A 12 -15.48 6.11 -17.87
CA PRO A 12 -14.56 4.97 -17.83
C PRO A 12 -13.19 5.36 -17.23
N MET A 13 -12.72 6.59 -17.45
CA MET A 13 -11.49 7.09 -16.84
C MET A 13 -11.58 7.10 -15.31
N MET A 14 -12.69 7.57 -14.74
CA MET A 14 -12.90 7.57 -13.29
C MET A 14 -13.02 6.16 -12.72
N MET A 15 -13.70 5.24 -13.43
CA MET A 15 -13.74 3.83 -13.02
C MET A 15 -12.34 3.20 -13.03
N MET A 16 -11.50 3.54 -14.01
CA MET A 16 -10.13 3.06 -14.07
C MET A 16 -9.28 3.62 -12.90
N VAL A 17 -9.40 4.91 -12.59
CA VAL A 17 -8.72 5.54 -11.45
C VAL A 17 -9.13 4.88 -10.12
N MET A 18 -10.42 4.61 -9.95
CA MET A 18 -10.94 3.92 -8.76
C MET A 18 -10.42 2.47 -8.67
N ALA A 19 -10.42 1.73 -9.77
CA ALA A 19 -9.89 0.38 -9.81
C ALA A 19 -8.39 0.34 -9.43
N LEU A 20 -7.60 1.28 -9.97
CA LEU A 20 -6.18 1.42 -9.63
C LEU A 20 -5.99 1.72 -8.15
N ALA A 21 -6.74 2.66 -7.59
CA ALA A 21 -6.66 3.00 -6.19
C ALA A 21 -6.95 1.80 -5.28
N ILE A 22 -8.00 1.03 -5.59
CA ILE A 22 -8.36 -0.18 -4.83
C ILE A 22 -7.21 -1.20 -4.89
N VAL A 23 -6.59 -1.40 -6.06
CA VAL A 23 -5.45 -2.31 -6.20
C VAL A 23 -4.29 -1.89 -5.30
N PHE A 24 -3.94 -0.60 -5.26
CA PHE A 24 -2.87 -0.10 -4.39
C PHE A 24 -3.17 -0.30 -2.90
N VAL A 25 -4.40 -0.01 -2.47
CA VAL A 25 -4.83 -0.21 -1.08
C VAL A 25 -4.80 -1.70 -0.69
N VAL A 26 -5.35 -2.58 -1.53
CA VAL A 26 -5.35 -4.03 -1.28
C VAL A 26 -3.93 -4.58 -1.23
N GLN A 27 -3.04 -4.14 -2.14
CA GLN A 27 -1.64 -4.54 -2.08
C GLN A 27 -0.95 -4.07 -0.80
N GLY A 28 -1.19 -2.83 -0.38
CA GLY A 28 -0.63 -2.29 0.85
C GLY A 28 -1.13 -3.05 2.09
N TYR A 29 -2.42 -3.36 2.15
CA TYR A 29 -3.01 -4.16 3.22
C TYR A 29 -2.43 -5.58 3.29
N ARG A 30 -2.26 -6.24 2.13
CA ARG A 30 -1.62 -7.57 2.07
C ARG A 30 -0.18 -7.55 2.58
N LEU A 31 0.59 -6.53 2.23
CA LEU A 31 1.97 -6.37 2.74
C LEU A 31 1.98 -6.16 4.26
N GLN A 32 1.03 -5.38 4.79
CA GLN A 32 0.91 -5.16 6.22
C GLN A 32 0.54 -6.45 6.98
N ASN A 33 -0.32 -7.30 6.41
CA ASN A 33 -0.66 -8.58 7.02
C ASN A 33 0.53 -9.56 7.06
N GLN A 34 1.46 -9.48 6.10
CA GLN A 34 2.68 -10.30 6.11
C GLN A 34 3.65 -9.90 7.22
N VAL A 35 3.64 -8.63 7.64
CA VAL A 35 4.49 -8.13 8.73
C VAL A 35 4.16 -8.86 10.03
N THR A 36 2.89 -8.99 10.40
CA THR A 36 2.47 -9.68 11.63
C THR A 36 2.97 -11.13 11.67
N GLY A 37 2.91 -11.83 10.53
CA GLY A 37 3.45 -13.19 10.42
C GLY A 37 4.98 -13.25 10.59
N LYS A 38 5.71 -12.32 9.95
CA LYS A 38 7.17 -12.24 10.07
C LYS A 38 7.64 -11.80 11.46
N GLU A 39 6.89 -10.94 12.15
CA GLU A 39 7.17 -10.56 13.53
C GLU A 39 7.00 -11.74 14.48
N ALA A 40 5.92 -12.53 14.32
CA ALA A 40 5.72 -13.74 15.12
C ALA A 40 6.85 -14.77 14.91
N ALA A 41 7.25 -14.98 13.65
CA ALA A 41 8.38 -15.86 13.32
C ALA A 41 9.70 -15.34 13.92
N LEU A 42 9.96 -14.03 13.86
CA LEU A 42 11.14 -13.43 14.47
C LEU A 42 11.17 -13.62 16.00
N HIS A 43 10.03 -13.45 16.66
CA HIS A 43 9.94 -13.67 18.11
C HIS A 43 10.19 -15.13 18.50
N GLN A 44 9.70 -16.08 17.71
CA GLN A 44 10.02 -17.50 17.90
C GLN A 44 11.52 -17.75 17.74
N LEU A 45 12.11 -17.23 16.65
CA LEU A 45 13.54 -17.43 16.36
C LEU A 45 14.44 -16.77 17.40
N GLN A 46 14.05 -15.62 17.94
CA GLN A 46 14.72 -14.98 19.08
C GLN A 46 14.58 -15.79 20.37
N THR A 47 13.43 -16.39 20.62
CA THR A 47 13.22 -17.26 21.78
C THR A 47 14.13 -18.48 21.68
N ASP A 48 14.18 -19.13 20.52
CA ASP A 48 15.03 -20.29 20.29
C ASP A 48 16.53 -19.94 20.39
N TYR A 49 16.94 -18.78 19.87
CA TYR A 49 18.33 -18.36 19.93
C TYR A 49 18.76 -17.86 21.31
N ILE A 50 17.92 -17.12 22.04
CA ILE A 50 18.29 -16.44 23.29
C ILE A 50 17.96 -17.27 24.54
N VAL A 51 16.82 -17.97 24.54
CA VAL A 51 16.31 -18.68 25.73
C VAL A 51 16.84 -20.10 25.79
N ASN A 52 16.92 -20.80 24.64
CA ASN A 52 17.35 -22.20 24.61
C ASN A 52 18.86 -22.39 24.53
N ASN A 53 19.64 -21.31 24.36
CA ASN A 53 21.10 -21.37 24.26
C ASN A 53 21.77 -20.38 25.21
N THR A 54 22.81 -20.81 25.90
CA THR A 54 23.59 -19.91 26.76
C THR A 54 24.39 -18.92 25.91
N LYS A 55 24.79 -17.78 26.51
CA LYS A 55 25.66 -16.82 25.82
C LYS A 55 27.00 -17.44 25.39
N ALA A 56 27.55 -18.33 26.22
CA ALA A 56 28.81 -19.01 25.93
C ALA A 56 28.71 -19.95 24.72
N GLU A 57 27.62 -20.70 24.58
CA GLU A 57 27.37 -21.58 23.43
C GLU A 57 27.15 -20.80 22.13
N ARG A 58 26.52 -19.62 22.21
CA ARG A 58 26.35 -18.71 21.06
C ARG A 58 27.68 -18.14 20.56
N ASP A 59 28.51 -17.66 21.48
CA ASP A 59 29.78 -16.99 21.14
C ASP A 59 30.86 -17.99 20.68
N SER A 60 30.74 -19.26 21.08
CA SER A 60 31.65 -20.35 20.68
C SER A 60 31.15 -21.17 19.49
N ALA A 61 29.99 -20.82 18.92
CA ALA A 61 29.38 -21.54 17.81
C ALA A 61 30.28 -21.49 16.55
N PRO A 62 30.58 -22.65 15.92
CA PRO A 62 31.39 -22.69 14.71
C PRO A 62 30.78 -21.86 13.56
N ALA A 63 31.62 -21.31 12.70
CA ALA A 63 31.19 -20.65 11.46
C ALA A 63 30.35 -21.63 10.61
N GLY A 64 29.16 -21.19 10.19
CA GLY A 64 28.24 -22.03 9.41
C GLY A 64 27.37 -23.00 10.22
N SER A 65 27.48 -23.02 11.56
CA SER A 65 26.55 -23.76 12.42
C SER A 65 25.13 -23.19 12.35
N VAL A 66 24.15 -24.01 12.75
CA VAL A 66 22.72 -23.62 12.80
C VAL A 66 22.51 -22.34 13.64
N LEU A 67 23.23 -22.20 14.75
CA LEU A 67 23.17 -20.99 15.58
C LEU A 67 23.67 -19.73 14.83
N ASN A 68 24.74 -19.84 14.04
CA ASN A 68 25.25 -18.70 13.26
C ASN A 68 24.29 -18.32 12.11
N GLN A 69 23.60 -19.29 11.53
CA GLN A 69 22.54 -19.02 10.54
C GLN A 69 21.35 -18.30 11.19
N GLN A 70 20.90 -18.76 12.35
CA GLN A 70 19.86 -18.09 13.13
C GLN A 70 20.25 -16.66 13.51
N LEU A 71 21.51 -16.42 13.91
CA LEU A 71 22.00 -15.08 14.21
C LEU A 71 21.93 -14.15 12.98
N ALA A 72 22.35 -14.64 11.81
CA ALA A 72 22.27 -13.88 10.56
C ALA A 72 20.81 -13.56 10.18
N GLU A 73 19.88 -14.50 10.40
CA GLU A 73 18.45 -14.28 10.17
C GLU A 73 17.88 -13.24 11.13
N ILE A 74 18.20 -13.30 12.43
CA ILE A 74 17.77 -12.30 13.42
C ILE A 74 18.28 -10.90 13.06
N GLN A 75 19.53 -10.79 12.59
CA GLN A 75 20.13 -9.51 12.22
C GLN A 75 19.53 -8.92 10.94
N ASN A 76 19.17 -9.75 9.97
CA ASN A 76 18.60 -9.30 8.69
C ASN A 76 17.08 -9.03 8.77
N ALA A 77 16.35 -9.78 9.61
CA ALA A 77 14.90 -9.65 9.78
C ALA A 77 14.37 -8.23 10.03
N PRO A 78 14.97 -7.37 10.89
CA PRO A 78 14.45 -6.02 11.13
C PRO A 78 14.50 -5.14 9.87
N SER A 79 15.52 -5.29 9.03
CA SER A 79 15.63 -4.53 7.78
C SER A 79 14.53 -4.92 6.78
N GLU A 80 14.19 -6.22 6.73
CA GLU A 80 13.14 -6.73 5.87
C GLU A 80 11.74 -6.35 6.37
N LEU A 81 11.53 -6.42 7.68
CA LEU A 81 10.30 -5.96 8.35
C LEU A 81 10.06 -4.47 8.12
N LEU A 82 11.10 -3.64 8.23
CA LEU A 82 11.02 -2.22 7.92
C LEU A 82 10.64 -1.98 6.46
N ARG A 83 11.25 -2.70 5.52
CA ARG A 83 10.89 -2.61 4.10
C ARG A 83 9.43 -2.97 3.87
N LEU A 84 8.93 -4.06 4.46
CA LEU A 84 7.54 -4.48 4.32
C LEU A 84 6.56 -3.45 4.90
N LYS A 85 6.87 -2.88 6.07
CA LYS A 85 6.07 -1.82 6.70
C LYS A 85 6.07 -0.53 5.86
N LEU A 86 7.24 -0.02 5.46
CA LEU A 86 7.36 1.22 4.69
C LEU A 86 6.73 1.10 3.30
N VAL A 87 6.98 0.00 2.58
CA VAL A 87 6.38 -0.23 1.26
C VAL A 87 4.88 -0.47 1.39
N GLY A 88 4.43 -1.20 2.42
CA GLY A 88 3.01 -1.42 2.71
C GLY A 88 2.26 -0.11 2.92
N VAL A 89 2.74 0.72 3.85
CA VAL A 89 2.19 2.05 4.14
C VAL A 89 2.25 2.96 2.91
N GLY A 90 3.38 2.96 2.18
CA GLY A 90 3.54 3.74 0.95
C GLY A 90 2.50 3.41 -0.12
N LYS A 91 2.17 2.12 -0.30
CA LYS A 91 1.11 1.70 -1.24
C LYS A 91 -0.29 2.15 -0.80
N ILE A 92 -0.59 2.08 0.50
CA ILE A 92 -1.87 2.58 1.05
C ILE A 92 -1.99 4.09 0.79
N LEU A 93 -0.94 4.84 1.12
CA LEU A 93 -0.90 6.29 0.91
C LEU A 93 -1.06 6.66 -0.57
N THR A 94 -0.42 5.92 -1.47
CA THR A 94 -0.56 6.13 -2.92
C THR A 94 -1.99 5.86 -3.38
N GLY A 95 -2.61 4.78 -2.89
CA GLY A 95 -4.01 4.49 -3.19
C GLY A 95 -4.95 5.61 -2.77
N ILE A 96 -4.80 6.12 -1.54
CA ILE A 96 -5.58 7.25 -1.02
C ILE A 96 -5.35 8.51 -1.86
N PHE A 97 -4.10 8.83 -2.18
CA PHE A 97 -3.75 9.98 -3.01
C PHE A 97 -4.41 9.93 -4.40
N VAL A 98 -4.45 8.75 -5.02
CA VAL A 98 -5.12 8.54 -6.32
C VAL A 98 -6.63 8.76 -6.20
N VAL A 99 -7.27 8.28 -5.14
CA VAL A 99 -8.71 8.56 -4.88
C VAL A 99 -8.95 10.06 -4.73
N LEU A 100 -8.15 10.75 -3.90
CA LEU A 100 -8.28 12.18 -3.67
C LEU A 100 -8.11 12.98 -4.97
N SER A 101 -7.14 12.58 -5.81
CA SER A 101 -6.93 13.19 -7.13
C SER A 101 -8.12 12.97 -8.06
N GLY A 102 -8.72 11.77 -8.04
CA GLY A 102 -9.94 11.46 -8.79
C GLY A 102 -11.14 12.30 -8.33
N ILE A 103 -11.30 12.50 -7.02
CA ILE A 103 -12.36 13.36 -6.45
C ILE A 103 -12.15 14.82 -6.86
N LEU A 104 -10.91 15.32 -6.80
CA LEU A 104 -10.57 16.66 -7.28
C LEU A 104 -10.95 16.84 -8.75
N MET A 105 -10.58 15.88 -9.61
CA MET A 105 -10.97 15.88 -11.03
C MET A 105 -12.50 15.93 -11.20
N SER A 106 -13.24 15.18 -10.37
CA SER A 106 -14.71 15.19 -10.36
C SER A 106 -15.29 16.57 -10.02
N MET A 107 -14.72 17.24 -9.02
CA MET A 107 -15.19 18.58 -8.59
C MET A 107 -15.03 19.63 -9.68
N PHE A 108 -13.96 19.59 -10.48
CA PHE A 108 -13.76 20.54 -11.58
C PHE A 108 -14.70 20.29 -12.77
N LEU A 109 -15.09 19.03 -13.02
CA LEU A 109 -15.91 18.66 -14.19
C LEU A 109 -17.41 18.89 -13.98
N MET A 110 -17.88 18.92 -12.73
CA MET A 110 -19.30 19.12 -12.40
C MET A 110 -19.84 20.56 -12.65
N PRO A 111 -19.15 21.67 -12.32
CA PRO A 111 -19.66 23.02 -12.55
C PRO A 111 -19.83 23.37 -14.04
N ILE A 112 -18.99 22.80 -14.93
CA ILE A 112 -19.11 22.99 -16.38
C ILE A 112 -20.45 22.43 -16.90
N ARG A 113 -20.88 21.28 -16.38
CA ARG A 113 -22.15 20.64 -16.77
C ARG A 113 -23.37 21.43 -16.29
N LEU A 114 -23.29 22.04 -15.10
CA LEU A 114 -24.37 22.86 -14.56
C LEU A 114 -24.51 24.19 -15.32
N GLY A 115 -23.40 24.84 -15.66
CA GLY A 115 -23.40 26.07 -16.47
C GLY A 115 -24.01 25.86 -17.86
N HIS A 116 -23.70 24.74 -18.53
CA HIS A 116 -24.28 24.43 -19.85
C HIS A 116 -25.80 24.19 -19.78
N ARG A 117 -26.28 23.53 -18.73
CA ARG A 117 -27.72 23.36 -18.49
C ARG A 117 -28.42 24.68 -18.18
N LEU A 118 -27.78 25.57 -17.41
CA LEU A 118 -28.35 26.88 -17.10
C LEU A 118 -28.48 27.76 -18.35
N HIS A 119 -27.44 27.82 -19.18
CA HIS A 119 -27.47 28.57 -20.44
C HIS A 119 -28.45 27.96 -21.46
N GLY A 120 -28.56 26.63 -21.52
CA GLY A 120 -29.55 25.96 -22.39
C GLY A 120 -31.01 26.16 -21.97
N VAL A 121 -31.26 26.48 -20.69
CA VAL A 121 -32.60 26.81 -20.17
C VAL A 121 -32.93 28.30 -20.37
N LEU A 122 -31.94 29.19 -20.25
CA LEU A 122 -32.13 30.64 -20.43
C LEU A 122 -32.05 31.12 -21.89
N GLY A 123 -31.47 30.34 -22.80
CA GLY A 123 -31.40 30.64 -24.24
C GLY A 123 -32.60 30.13 -25.07
N ARG A 124 -33.68 29.71 -24.41
CA ARG A 124 -34.92 29.17 -25.03
C ARG A 124 -36.18 29.95 -24.63
N SER A 125 -36.03 31.23 -24.32
CA SER A 125 -37.14 32.21 -24.27
C SER A 125 -36.93 33.27 -25.32
#